data_AF-A0A8T5NJ23-F1
#
_entry.id   AF-A0A8T5NJ23-F1
#
_cell.length_a   1.000
_cell.length_b   1.000
_cell.length_c   1.000
_cell.angle_alpha   90.00
_cell.angle_beta   90.00
_cell.angle_gamma   90.00
#
_symmetry.space_group_name_H-M   'P 1'
#
loop_
_entity.id
_entity.type
_entity.pdbx_description
1 polymer ?
#
loop_
_entity_poly.entity_id
_entity_poly.type
_entity_poly.pdbx_seq_one_letter_code
_entity_poly.pdbx_strand_id
1 'polypeptide(L)'
;MEFLDTSAHTKEESVKLLAKELEEHPILILIGPQGVGKTTLAIQLLSENVGAYFEGRARAAQPVVLISKDLVEKMKHELYEKRKLPIFDEDEPIYVDVSVYDHVKMLVENIFDVMELGEPELIRQLSLLTKKLGTVPEAIELISSDEVLVKRRLLRHIDAKERLSTLLEKEKKYGIESNLWGIQGARVTDVINREGVVDYDEDQISRTIKDFDRIIPTKDMTVPDCIAKMMEISINDNKESGFLVLHNNNGETIISDLVVGKTTNSLIGVTLLEIYVGFRQNRSLYRAYKHVKDGKLEIIHSYTPTLQEIEVLANPWIPPSDEPTEIMSSADVSAAERFDIIVSVIEADGKVESSSKKRKQELEAIIADIEEIEDV
;
A
#
# COMPACT_ATOMS: atom_id res chain seq x y z
N MET A 1 12.18 -13.17 -19.42
CA MET A 1 13.22 -12.20 -18.95
C MET A 1 13.11 -12.08 -17.44
N GLU A 2 14.19 -12.27 -16.66
CA GLU A 2 14.05 -12.33 -15.19
C GLU A 2 13.88 -10.95 -14.51
N PHE A 3 14.58 -9.92 -14.97
CA PHE A 3 14.58 -8.58 -14.36
C PHE A 3 14.41 -7.48 -15.41
N LEU A 4 13.69 -6.42 -15.06
CA LEU A 4 13.59 -5.19 -15.87
C LEU A 4 13.90 -3.95 -15.03
N ASP A 5 15.01 -3.27 -15.36
CA ASP A 5 15.41 -2.03 -14.71
C ASP A 5 14.69 -0.82 -15.31
N THR A 6 13.69 -0.34 -14.58
CA THR A 6 12.86 0.79 -15.00
C THR A 6 13.55 2.15 -14.83
N SER A 7 14.75 2.22 -14.25
CA SER A 7 15.62 3.41 -14.27
C SER A 7 16.53 3.44 -15.49
N ALA A 8 16.88 2.28 -16.04
CA ALA A 8 17.74 2.17 -17.22
C ALA A 8 16.97 2.30 -18.54
N HIS A 9 15.66 2.06 -18.52
CA HIS A 9 14.79 2.10 -19.69
C HIS A 9 13.73 3.19 -19.59
N THR A 10 13.39 3.77 -20.74
CA THR A 10 12.20 4.63 -20.86
C THR A 10 10.93 3.80 -20.68
N LYS A 11 9.81 4.50 -20.44
CA LYS A 11 8.48 3.86 -20.34
C LYS A 11 8.11 3.11 -21.62
N GLU A 12 8.39 3.69 -22.79
CA GLU A 12 8.10 3.07 -24.09
C GLU A 12 8.96 1.83 -24.36
N GLU A 13 10.25 1.88 -24.03
CA GLU A 13 11.14 0.72 -24.14
C GLU A 13 10.71 -0.41 -23.20
N SER A 14 10.39 -0.08 -21.96
CA SER A 14 9.88 -1.04 -20.96
C SER A 14 8.60 -1.72 -21.45
N VAL A 15 7.66 -0.96 -22.02
CA VAL A 15 6.42 -1.51 -22.59
C VAL A 15 6.72 -2.42 -23.78
N LYS A 16 7.63 -2.04 -24.69
CA LYS A 16 8.01 -2.90 -25.83
C LYS A 16 8.62 -4.23 -25.38
N LEU A 17 9.50 -4.20 -24.38
CA LEU A 17 10.10 -5.41 -23.82
C LEU A 17 9.03 -6.32 -23.19
N LEU A 18 8.18 -5.77 -22.33
CA LEU A 18 7.13 -6.55 -21.66
C LEU A 18 6.03 -7.04 -22.63
N ALA A 19 5.74 -6.30 -23.71
CA ALA A 19 4.81 -6.74 -24.73
C ALA A 19 5.31 -8.00 -25.45
N LYS A 20 6.61 -8.04 -25.78
CA LYS A 20 7.25 -9.22 -26.36
C LYS A 20 7.19 -10.42 -25.41
N GLU A 21 7.43 -10.20 -24.12
CA GLU A 21 7.32 -11.26 -23.11
C GLU A 21 5.88 -11.77 -22.99
N LEU A 22 4.86 -10.91 -23.10
CA LEU A 22 3.45 -11.34 -23.06
C LEU A 22 3.02 -12.11 -24.31
N GLU A 23 3.64 -11.85 -25.47
CA GLU A 23 3.45 -12.63 -26.69
C GLU A 23 4.04 -14.04 -26.56
N GLU A 24 5.21 -14.16 -25.94
CA GLU A 24 5.90 -15.43 -25.69
C GLU A 24 5.28 -16.20 -24.51
N HIS A 25 4.79 -15.48 -23.50
CA HIS A 25 4.25 -16.00 -22.24
C HIS A 25 2.81 -15.50 -22.03
N PRO A 26 1.78 -16.34 -22.28
CA PRO A 26 0.37 -15.96 -22.16
C PRO A 26 -0.11 -15.51 -20.78
N ILE A 27 0.72 -15.68 -19.73
CA ILE A 27 0.53 -15.11 -18.41
C ILE A 27 1.83 -14.44 -17.99
N LEU A 28 1.77 -13.13 -17.74
CA LEU A 28 2.89 -12.34 -17.27
C LEU A 28 2.59 -11.80 -15.87
N ILE A 29 3.51 -12.01 -14.94
CA ILE A 29 3.40 -11.56 -13.55
C ILE A 29 4.50 -10.53 -13.29
N LEU A 30 4.12 -9.28 -13.06
CA LEU A 30 5.05 -8.22 -12.67
C LEU A 30 5.15 -8.19 -11.14
N ILE A 31 6.34 -8.42 -10.62
CA ILE A 31 6.65 -8.38 -9.18
C ILE A 31 7.68 -7.29 -8.88
N GLY A 32 7.90 -7.00 -7.60
CA GLY A 32 8.91 -6.04 -7.15
C GLY A 32 8.33 -4.88 -6.32
N PRO A 33 9.19 -3.97 -5.83
CA PRO A 33 8.82 -2.99 -4.81
C PRO A 33 7.79 -1.96 -5.29
N GLN A 34 7.14 -1.26 -4.34
CA GLN A 34 6.25 -0.16 -4.67
C GLN A 34 7.02 1.00 -5.32
N GLY A 35 6.50 1.48 -6.46
CA GLY A 35 7.07 2.64 -7.19
C GLY A 35 7.93 2.32 -8.40
N VAL A 36 8.23 1.04 -8.62
CA VAL A 36 8.91 0.59 -9.86
C VAL A 36 8.03 0.75 -11.11
N GLY A 37 6.73 1.03 -10.94
CA GLY A 37 5.84 1.32 -12.06
C GLY A 37 5.05 0.13 -12.60
N LYS A 38 4.87 -0.96 -11.82
CA LYS A 38 4.09 -2.16 -12.21
C LYS A 38 2.74 -1.82 -12.84
N THR A 39 1.85 -1.18 -12.07
CA THR A 39 0.51 -0.75 -12.49
C THR A 39 0.59 0.16 -13.72
N THR A 40 1.52 1.12 -13.73
CA THR A 40 1.69 2.05 -14.86
C THR A 40 2.08 1.33 -16.15
N LEU A 41 3.05 0.41 -16.10
CA LEU A 41 3.48 -0.36 -17.26
C LEU A 41 2.40 -1.35 -17.71
N ALA A 42 1.71 -2.00 -16.77
CA ALA A 42 0.63 -2.92 -17.08
C ALA A 42 -0.55 -2.24 -17.80
N ILE A 43 -0.99 -1.08 -17.31
CA ILE A 43 -2.02 -0.26 -17.99
C ILE A 43 -1.59 0.09 -19.42
N GLN A 44 -0.31 0.35 -19.64
CA GLN A 44 0.22 0.66 -20.97
C GLN A 44 0.30 -0.57 -21.87
N LEU A 45 0.50 -1.76 -21.32
CA LEU A 45 0.49 -3.03 -22.05
C LEU A 45 -0.91 -3.48 -22.48
N LEU A 46 -1.96 -2.99 -21.82
CA LEU A 46 -3.34 -3.31 -22.19
C LEU A 46 -3.58 -3.00 -23.68
N SER A 47 -4.07 -4.00 -24.40
CA SER A 47 -4.28 -3.99 -25.85
C SER A 47 -5.33 -5.05 -26.21
N GLU A 48 -5.67 -5.16 -27.49
CA GLU A 48 -6.61 -6.17 -28.01
C GLU A 48 -6.20 -7.63 -27.73
N ASN A 49 -4.92 -7.87 -27.46
CA ASN A 49 -4.36 -9.20 -27.17
C ASN A 49 -4.42 -9.56 -25.67
N VAL A 50 -4.80 -8.62 -24.81
CA VAL A 50 -4.96 -8.84 -23.36
C VAL A 50 -6.43 -9.15 -23.08
N GLY A 51 -6.69 -10.21 -22.32
CA GLY A 51 -8.04 -10.58 -21.89
C GLY A 51 -8.34 -10.17 -20.46
N ALA A 52 -7.34 -10.23 -19.59
CA ALA A 52 -7.49 -9.91 -18.18
C ALA A 52 -6.26 -9.21 -17.61
N TYR A 53 -6.52 -8.31 -16.66
CA TYR A 53 -5.53 -7.59 -15.86
C TYR A 53 -5.94 -7.64 -14.39
N PHE A 54 -5.14 -8.32 -13.58
CA PHE A 54 -5.40 -8.46 -12.16
C PHE A 54 -4.28 -7.88 -11.30
N GLU A 55 -4.64 -7.32 -10.16
CA GLU A 55 -3.73 -6.82 -9.14
C GLU A 55 -4.08 -7.44 -7.79
N GLY A 56 -3.06 -7.92 -7.06
CA GLY A 56 -3.26 -8.54 -5.75
C GLY A 56 -3.69 -7.53 -4.68
N ARG A 57 -4.52 -7.94 -3.72
CA ARG A 57 -5.00 -7.09 -2.61
C ARG A 57 -3.94 -6.94 -1.50
N ALA A 58 -2.90 -6.12 -1.70
CA ALA A 58 -1.95 -5.82 -0.62
C ALA A 58 -1.20 -4.47 -0.80
N ARG A 59 -1.46 -3.48 0.08
CA ARG A 59 -0.93 -2.10 -0.06
C ARG A 59 0.60 -1.93 -0.28
N ALA A 60 1.45 -2.89 0.08
CA ALA A 60 2.91 -2.69 0.11
C ALA A 60 3.73 -3.42 -0.99
N ALA A 61 3.17 -4.33 -1.79
CA ALA A 61 3.83 -4.94 -2.97
C ALA A 61 2.82 -5.74 -3.82
N GLN A 62 1.94 -5.06 -4.55
CA GLN A 62 0.88 -5.73 -5.32
C GLN A 62 1.45 -6.35 -6.60
N PRO A 63 1.48 -7.69 -6.75
CA PRO A 63 1.82 -8.28 -8.03
C PRO A 63 0.73 -7.93 -9.03
N VAL A 64 1.15 -7.69 -10.26
CA VAL A 64 0.25 -7.44 -11.38
C VAL A 64 0.30 -8.63 -12.32
N VAL A 65 -0.84 -9.21 -12.62
CA VAL A 65 -1.01 -10.37 -13.51
C VAL A 65 -1.71 -9.92 -14.79
N LEU A 66 -1.05 -10.12 -15.92
CA LEU A 66 -1.63 -9.92 -17.25
C LEU A 66 -1.83 -11.27 -17.91
N ILE A 67 -2.99 -11.48 -18.52
CA ILE A 67 -3.35 -12.73 -19.19
C ILE A 67 -3.77 -12.43 -20.62
N SER A 68 -3.22 -13.17 -21.57
CA SER A 68 -3.59 -13.04 -22.98
C SER A 68 -5.06 -13.42 -23.22
N LYS A 69 -5.68 -12.76 -24.19
CA LYS A 69 -7.09 -12.92 -24.52
C LYS A 69 -7.46 -14.35 -24.89
N ASP A 70 -6.64 -14.99 -25.71
CA ASP A 70 -6.84 -16.38 -26.12
C ASP A 70 -6.80 -17.34 -24.95
N LEU A 71 -5.93 -17.09 -23.95
CA LEU A 71 -5.87 -17.93 -22.77
C LEU A 71 -7.05 -17.69 -21.82
N VAL A 72 -7.50 -16.45 -21.66
CA VAL A 72 -8.72 -16.14 -20.90
C VAL A 72 -9.91 -16.91 -21.46
N GLU A 73 -10.10 -16.89 -22.78
CA GLU A 73 -11.20 -17.62 -23.41
C GLU A 73 -11.07 -19.13 -23.21
N LYS A 74 -9.86 -19.71 -23.32
CA LYS A 74 -9.63 -21.12 -22.98
C LYS A 74 -9.95 -21.44 -21.53
N MET A 75 -9.51 -20.61 -20.58
CA MET A 75 -9.71 -20.82 -19.14
C MET A 75 -11.18 -20.74 -18.73
N LYS A 76 -11.99 -19.90 -19.39
CA LYS A 76 -13.44 -19.80 -19.14
C LYS A 76 -14.21 -21.07 -19.54
N HIS A 77 -13.71 -21.81 -20.53
CA HIS A 77 -14.33 -23.05 -21.02
C HIS A 77 -13.80 -24.30 -20.32
N GLU A 78 -12.74 -24.19 -19.52
CA GLU A 78 -12.17 -25.30 -18.76
C GLU A 78 -12.80 -25.36 -17.36
N LEU A 79 -13.46 -26.46 -17.03
CA LEU A 79 -14.06 -26.68 -15.71
C LEU A 79 -12.98 -27.01 -14.67
N TYR A 80 -12.92 -26.23 -13.59
CA TYR A 80 -12.06 -26.50 -12.45
C TYR A 80 -12.77 -27.37 -11.41
N GLU A 81 -13.96 -26.97 -10.96
CA GLU A 81 -14.78 -27.73 -10.01
C GLU A 81 -16.27 -27.45 -10.20
N LYS A 82 -17.12 -28.36 -9.71
CA LYS A 82 -18.55 -28.08 -9.50
C LYS A 82 -18.77 -27.75 -8.03
N ARG A 83 -19.03 -26.48 -7.73
CA ARG A 83 -19.21 -26.01 -6.35
C ARG A 83 -20.67 -26.11 -5.95
N LYS A 84 -20.94 -26.81 -4.84
CA LYS A 84 -22.28 -26.87 -4.25
C LYS A 84 -22.63 -25.49 -3.66
N LEU A 85 -23.77 -24.96 -4.06
CA LEU A 85 -24.34 -23.76 -3.45
C LEU A 85 -25.15 -24.11 -2.19
N PRO A 86 -25.32 -23.17 -1.24
CA PRO A 86 -26.16 -23.36 -0.06
C PRO A 86 -27.67 -23.18 -0.38
N ILE A 87 -28.09 -23.60 -1.57
CA ILE A 87 -29.48 -23.57 -2.05
C ILE A 87 -29.81 -24.93 -2.69
N PHE A 88 -31.05 -25.37 -2.52
CA PHE A 88 -31.56 -26.65 -2.97
C PHE A 88 -32.74 -26.43 -3.89
N ASP A 89 -32.85 -27.25 -4.93
CA ASP A 89 -34.04 -27.38 -5.76
C ASP A 89 -34.75 -28.67 -5.33
N GLU A 90 -35.89 -28.52 -4.68
CA GLU A 90 -36.55 -29.59 -3.92
C GLU A 90 -35.59 -30.20 -2.87
N ASP A 91 -35.10 -31.42 -3.11
CA ASP A 91 -34.15 -32.14 -2.26
C ASP A 91 -32.73 -32.25 -2.87
N GLU A 92 -32.51 -31.70 -4.08
CA GLU A 92 -31.23 -31.77 -4.76
C GLU A 92 -30.41 -30.48 -4.59
N PRO A 93 -29.12 -30.57 -4.21
CA PRO A 93 -28.28 -29.40 -4.11
C PRO A 93 -27.95 -28.82 -5.49
N ILE A 94 -28.06 -27.49 -5.62
CA ILE A 94 -27.67 -26.80 -6.85
C ILE A 94 -26.16 -26.66 -6.88
N TYR A 95 -25.57 -26.97 -8.04
CA TYR A 95 -24.14 -26.82 -8.29
C TYR A 95 -23.90 -25.71 -9.31
N VAL A 96 -22.79 -25.00 -9.14
CA VAL A 96 -22.26 -24.07 -10.15
C VAL A 96 -20.92 -24.57 -10.66
N ASP A 97 -20.74 -24.45 -11.96
CA ASP A 97 -19.48 -24.76 -12.62
C ASP A 97 -18.53 -23.59 -12.38
N VAL A 98 -17.40 -23.86 -11.72
CA VAL A 98 -16.33 -22.90 -11.50
C VAL A 98 -15.27 -23.18 -12.55
N SER A 99 -14.99 -22.20 -13.39
CA SER A 99 -13.97 -22.34 -14.43
C SER A 99 -12.55 -22.20 -13.85
N VAL A 100 -11.55 -22.63 -14.63
CA VAL A 100 -10.14 -22.34 -14.28
C VAL A 100 -9.92 -20.82 -14.19
N TYR A 101 -10.59 -20.04 -15.03
CA TYR A 101 -10.51 -18.59 -15.00
C TYR A 101 -11.00 -17.99 -13.67
N ASP A 102 -12.16 -18.44 -13.18
CA ASP A 102 -12.73 -17.98 -11.91
C ASP A 102 -11.79 -18.30 -10.74
N HIS A 103 -11.18 -19.49 -10.78
CA HIS A 103 -10.23 -19.91 -9.75
C HIS A 103 -8.93 -19.10 -9.80
N VAL A 104 -8.42 -18.78 -11.00
CA VAL A 104 -7.26 -17.88 -11.19
C VAL A 104 -7.56 -16.48 -10.66
N LYS A 105 -8.71 -15.90 -11.01
CA LYS A 105 -9.12 -14.59 -10.50
C LYS A 105 -9.20 -14.57 -8.97
N MET A 106 -9.89 -15.56 -8.40
CA MET A 106 -10.01 -15.71 -6.94
C MET A 106 -8.65 -15.88 -6.26
N LEU A 107 -7.74 -16.66 -6.87
CA LEU A 107 -6.38 -16.84 -6.37
C LEU A 107 -5.63 -15.51 -6.32
N VAL A 108 -5.62 -14.74 -7.43
CA VAL A 108 -4.92 -13.45 -7.48
C VAL A 108 -5.50 -12.45 -6.48
N GLU A 109 -6.84 -12.42 -6.35
CA GLU A 109 -7.53 -11.51 -5.42
C GLU A 109 -7.23 -11.83 -3.94
N ASN A 110 -7.10 -13.10 -3.59
CA ASN A 110 -7.02 -13.55 -2.19
C ASN A 110 -5.62 -13.99 -1.73
N ILE A 111 -4.61 -14.00 -2.63
CA ILE A 111 -3.30 -14.60 -2.32
C ILE A 111 -2.65 -14.01 -1.05
N PHE A 112 -2.87 -12.73 -0.75
CA PHE A 112 -2.31 -12.07 0.44
C PHE A 112 -3.26 -12.01 1.64
N ASP A 113 -4.55 -12.33 1.46
CA ASP A 113 -5.51 -12.46 2.57
C ASP A 113 -5.34 -13.79 3.31
N VAL A 114 -4.67 -14.77 2.68
CA VAL A 114 -4.63 -16.17 3.16
C VAL A 114 -3.20 -16.73 3.30
N MET A 115 -2.21 -16.24 2.54
CA MET A 115 -0.90 -16.91 2.44
C MET A 115 0.30 -16.03 2.80
N GLU A 116 1.04 -16.44 3.85
CA GLU A 116 2.30 -15.82 4.28
C GLU A 116 3.37 -15.80 3.15
N LEU A 117 3.24 -16.66 2.12
CA LEU A 117 4.20 -16.85 1.02
C LEU A 117 3.93 -16.01 -0.26
N GLY A 118 2.88 -15.19 -0.30
CA GLY A 118 2.63 -14.15 -1.32
C GLY A 118 2.94 -14.48 -2.79
N GLU A 119 4.00 -13.89 -3.34
CA GLU A 119 4.35 -13.94 -4.76
C GLU A 119 4.86 -15.33 -5.23
N PRO A 120 5.84 -15.99 -4.58
CA PRO A 120 6.23 -17.37 -4.94
C PRO A 120 5.07 -18.35 -4.99
N GLU A 121 4.14 -18.24 -4.04
CA GLU A 121 2.99 -19.13 -3.96
C GLU A 121 1.94 -18.79 -5.03
N LEU A 122 1.75 -17.50 -5.35
CA LEU A 122 0.96 -17.09 -6.52
C LEU A 122 1.48 -17.75 -7.80
N ILE A 123 2.79 -17.63 -8.04
CA ILE A 123 3.44 -18.17 -9.23
C ILE A 123 3.28 -19.69 -9.26
N ARG A 124 3.51 -20.37 -8.12
CA ARG A 124 3.39 -21.82 -8.02
C ARG A 124 1.96 -22.30 -8.29
N GLN A 125 0.96 -21.67 -7.68
CA GLN A 125 -0.45 -22.05 -7.82
C GLN A 125 -0.96 -21.75 -9.23
N LEU A 126 -0.65 -20.57 -9.79
CA LEU A 126 -0.97 -20.26 -11.19
C LEU A 126 -0.32 -21.27 -12.14
N SER A 127 0.95 -21.59 -11.94
CA SER A 127 1.65 -22.61 -12.74
C SER A 127 0.95 -23.97 -12.69
N LEU A 128 0.50 -24.41 -11.52
CA LEU A 128 -0.22 -25.67 -11.37
C LEU A 128 -1.57 -25.66 -12.10
N LEU A 129 -2.31 -24.56 -12.01
CA LEU A 129 -3.62 -24.40 -12.66
C LEU A 129 -3.47 -24.37 -14.18
N THR A 130 -2.49 -23.64 -14.70
CA THR A 130 -2.37 -23.35 -16.14
C THR A 130 -1.53 -24.38 -16.88
N LYS A 131 -0.77 -25.23 -16.16
CA LYS A 131 0.03 -26.31 -16.76
C LYS A 131 -0.83 -27.28 -17.58
N LYS A 132 -2.07 -27.57 -17.15
CA LYS A 132 -3.02 -28.40 -17.90
C LYS A 132 -3.42 -27.77 -19.23
N LEU A 133 -3.34 -26.45 -19.33
CA LEU A 133 -3.62 -25.66 -20.54
C LEU A 133 -2.34 -25.40 -21.36
N GLY A 134 -1.23 -26.06 -21.03
CA GLY A 134 0.04 -25.96 -21.75
C GLY A 134 0.75 -24.62 -21.55
N THR A 135 0.42 -23.87 -20.49
CA THR A 135 1.00 -22.55 -20.22
C THR A 135 1.67 -22.52 -18.85
N VAL A 136 2.84 -21.87 -18.78
CA VAL A 136 3.53 -21.56 -17.52
C VAL A 136 3.61 -20.02 -17.40
N PRO A 137 3.23 -19.43 -16.27
CA PRO A 137 3.40 -18.01 -16.02
C PRO A 137 4.87 -17.59 -16.02
N GLU A 138 5.17 -16.45 -16.61
CA GLU A 138 6.48 -15.80 -16.50
C GLU A 138 6.40 -14.69 -15.44
N ALA A 139 7.31 -14.72 -14.48
CA ALA A 139 7.41 -13.67 -13.47
C ALA A 139 8.61 -12.79 -13.75
N ILE A 140 8.38 -11.49 -13.88
CA ILE A 140 9.42 -10.48 -14.16
C ILE A 140 9.51 -9.55 -12.96
N GLU A 141 10.70 -9.47 -12.37
CA GLU A 141 10.97 -8.54 -11.28
C GLU A 141 11.35 -7.17 -11.82
N LEU A 142 10.50 -6.17 -11.54
CA LEU A 142 10.78 -4.78 -11.86
C LEU A 142 11.67 -4.18 -10.76
N ILE A 143 12.80 -3.62 -11.18
CA ILE A 143 13.74 -2.94 -10.30
C ILE A 143 13.91 -1.48 -10.71
N SER A 144 14.42 -0.66 -9.78
CA SER A 144 14.80 0.73 -10.06
C SER A 144 15.75 1.23 -8.98
N SER A 145 16.54 2.26 -9.30
CA SER A 145 17.39 2.93 -8.32
C SER A 145 16.57 3.62 -7.22
N ASP A 146 17.12 3.70 -6.00
CA ASP A 146 16.43 4.27 -4.85
C ASP A 146 16.03 5.74 -5.07
N GLU A 147 16.91 6.53 -5.69
CA GLU A 147 16.62 7.93 -6.03
C GLU A 147 15.40 8.06 -6.97
N VAL A 148 15.28 7.15 -7.95
CA VAL A 148 14.15 7.14 -8.89
C VAL A 148 12.88 6.64 -8.22
N LEU A 149 12.97 5.64 -7.33
CA LEU A 149 11.83 5.15 -6.55
C LEU A 149 11.27 6.24 -5.63
N VAL A 150 12.14 6.98 -4.95
CA VAL A 150 11.77 8.15 -4.15
C VAL A 150 11.09 9.17 -5.06
N LYS A 151 11.77 9.67 -6.10
CA LYS A 151 11.17 10.66 -7.02
C LYS A 151 9.81 10.23 -7.57
N ARG A 152 9.64 8.97 -7.97
CA ARG A 152 8.37 8.44 -8.46
C ARG A 152 7.29 8.41 -7.38
N ARG A 153 7.61 7.97 -6.14
CA ARG A 153 6.70 8.06 -4.97
C ARG A 153 6.15 9.47 -4.80
N LEU A 154 7.02 10.46 -4.90
CA LEU A 154 6.69 11.86 -4.71
C LEU A 154 5.82 12.46 -5.82
N LEU A 155 5.74 11.81 -6.98
CA LEU A 155 5.01 12.31 -8.15
C LEU A 155 3.79 11.44 -8.52
N ARG A 156 3.50 10.35 -7.80
CA ARG A 156 2.43 9.38 -8.18
C ARG A 156 1.03 10.00 -8.25
N HIS A 157 0.73 11.00 -7.44
CA HIS A 157 -0.57 11.68 -7.51
C HIS A 157 -0.80 12.39 -8.85
N ILE A 158 0.27 12.90 -9.48
CA ILE A 158 0.18 13.75 -10.67
C ILE A 158 -0.40 12.98 -11.86
N ASP A 159 0.01 11.73 -12.02
CA ASP A 159 -0.37 10.90 -13.16
C ASP A 159 -1.51 9.93 -12.84
N ALA A 160 -2.08 9.96 -11.63
CA ALA A 160 -3.11 9.02 -11.20
C ALA A 160 -4.39 9.13 -12.05
N LYS A 161 -4.81 10.37 -12.39
CA LYS A 161 -5.93 10.64 -13.30
C LYS A 161 -5.69 10.04 -14.68
N GLU A 162 -4.54 10.33 -15.28
CA GLU A 162 -4.18 9.82 -16.61
C GLU A 162 -4.13 8.29 -16.62
N ARG A 163 -3.55 7.68 -15.58
CA ARG A 163 -3.48 6.22 -15.42
C ARG A 163 -4.87 5.61 -15.34
N LEU A 164 -5.76 6.15 -14.51
CA LEU A 164 -7.14 5.65 -14.40
C LEU A 164 -7.92 5.83 -15.71
N SER A 165 -7.81 7.01 -16.34
CA SER A 165 -8.48 7.27 -17.62
C SER A 165 -8.02 6.30 -18.71
N THR A 166 -6.70 6.06 -18.80
CA THR A 166 -6.12 5.13 -19.77
C THR A 166 -6.62 3.70 -19.52
N LEU A 167 -6.71 3.29 -18.25
CA LEU A 167 -7.24 1.98 -17.88
C LEU A 167 -8.69 1.84 -18.35
N LEU A 168 -9.57 2.76 -17.96
CA LEU A 168 -11.00 2.70 -18.29
C LEU A 168 -11.24 2.74 -19.80
N GLU A 169 -10.50 3.58 -20.53
CA GLU A 169 -10.57 3.64 -22.00
C GLU A 169 -10.22 2.28 -22.62
N LYS A 170 -9.13 1.66 -22.17
CA LYS A 170 -8.65 0.39 -22.72
C LYS A 170 -9.52 -0.79 -22.32
N GLU A 171 -10.04 -0.83 -21.09
CA GLU A 171 -11.04 -1.81 -20.66
C GLU A 171 -12.23 -1.82 -21.61
N LYS A 172 -12.81 -0.64 -21.84
CA LYS A 172 -13.97 -0.48 -22.71
C LYS A 172 -13.66 -0.79 -24.18
N LYS A 173 -12.51 -0.32 -24.68
CA LYS A 173 -12.11 -0.48 -26.08
C LYS A 173 -11.81 -1.93 -26.44
N TYR A 174 -11.15 -2.67 -25.55
CA TYR A 174 -10.64 -4.01 -25.86
C TYR A 174 -11.43 -5.15 -25.19
N GLY A 175 -12.36 -4.82 -24.30
CA GLY A 175 -13.15 -5.79 -23.54
C GLY A 175 -12.31 -6.52 -22.50
N ILE A 176 -11.40 -5.81 -21.84
CA ILE A 176 -10.47 -6.37 -20.84
C ILE A 176 -11.18 -6.43 -19.50
N GLU A 177 -11.15 -7.58 -18.84
CA GLU A 177 -11.59 -7.68 -17.45
C GLU A 177 -10.48 -7.24 -16.51
N SER A 178 -10.80 -6.38 -15.54
CA SER A 178 -9.85 -5.97 -14.51
C SER A 178 -10.44 -5.98 -13.11
N ASN A 179 -9.58 -6.18 -12.12
CA ASN A 179 -9.93 -6.06 -10.70
C ASN A 179 -9.20 -4.88 -10.02
N LEU A 180 -8.80 -3.84 -10.74
CA LEU A 180 -8.10 -2.74 -10.09
C LEU A 180 -9.05 -1.96 -9.18
N TRP A 181 -8.86 -2.12 -7.87
CA TRP A 181 -9.68 -1.48 -6.82
C TRP A 181 -9.04 -0.21 -6.24
N GLY A 182 -7.84 0.16 -6.69
CA GLY A 182 -7.21 1.42 -6.29
C GLY A 182 -6.04 1.81 -7.19
N ILE A 183 -5.96 3.09 -7.55
CA ILE A 183 -4.74 3.73 -8.07
C ILE A 183 -4.32 4.75 -7.01
N GLN A 184 -3.09 4.65 -6.52
CA GLN A 184 -2.59 5.62 -5.54
C GLN A 184 -2.67 7.03 -6.12
N GLY A 185 -3.52 7.84 -5.50
CA GLY A 185 -3.82 9.22 -5.89
C GLY A 185 -5.00 9.41 -6.85
N ALA A 186 -5.80 8.37 -7.12
CA ALA A 186 -7.09 8.50 -7.79
C ALA A 186 -8.25 8.46 -6.78
N ARG A 187 -9.39 9.07 -7.15
CA ARG A 187 -10.62 9.03 -6.35
C ARG A 187 -11.16 7.62 -6.26
N VAL A 188 -11.48 7.16 -5.06
CA VAL A 188 -12.03 5.82 -4.84
C VAL A 188 -13.37 5.66 -5.56
N THR A 189 -14.21 6.70 -5.59
CA THR A 189 -15.48 6.71 -6.32
C THR A 189 -15.31 6.47 -7.81
N ASP A 190 -14.27 7.06 -8.42
CA ASP A 190 -14.02 6.94 -9.86
C ASP A 190 -13.52 5.52 -10.20
N VAL A 191 -12.74 4.92 -9.30
CA VAL A 191 -12.28 3.53 -9.41
C VAL A 191 -13.43 2.54 -9.26
N ILE A 192 -14.39 2.79 -8.35
CA ILE A 192 -15.56 1.93 -8.12
C ILE A 192 -16.57 2.06 -9.27
N ASN A 193 -16.90 3.29 -9.66
CA ASN A 193 -17.97 3.52 -10.62
C ASN A 193 -17.56 3.14 -12.05
N ARG A 194 -16.28 3.29 -12.41
CA ARG A 194 -15.74 2.99 -13.76
C ARG A 194 -16.46 3.71 -14.93
N GLU A 195 -17.25 4.74 -14.65
CA GLU A 195 -17.99 5.52 -15.65
C GLU A 195 -17.17 6.69 -16.22
N GLY A 196 -16.13 7.13 -15.51
CA GLY A 196 -15.26 8.24 -15.91
C GLY A 196 -14.32 8.67 -14.77
N VAL A 197 -13.37 9.55 -15.10
CA VAL A 197 -12.43 10.13 -14.12
C VAL A 197 -12.67 11.62 -14.03
N VAL A 198 -13.00 12.09 -12.84
CA VAL A 198 -13.30 13.50 -12.57
C VAL A 198 -12.07 14.15 -11.93
N ASP A 199 -11.85 15.44 -12.19
CA ASP A 199 -10.85 16.18 -11.43
C ASP A 199 -11.19 16.19 -9.95
N TYR A 200 -10.17 16.14 -9.10
CA TYR A 200 -10.36 16.49 -7.71
C TYR A 200 -10.94 17.91 -7.61
N ASP A 201 -12.03 18.05 -6.87
CA ASP A 201 -12.53 19.33 -6.39
C ASP A 201 -11.40 20.00 -5.58
N GLU A 202 -11.36 21.33 -5.54
CA GLU A 202 -10.29 22.09 -4.87
C GLU A 202 -10.10 21.70 -3.39
N ASP A 203 -11.08 21.03 -2.79
CA ASP A 203 -11.11 20.56 -1.40
C ASP A 203 -10.73 19.08 -1.21
N GLN A 204 -10.40 18.33 -2.26
CA GLN A 204 -10.04 16.91 -2.17
C GLN A 204 -8.55 16.63 -2.51
N ILE A 205 -7.84 15.94 -1.62
CA ILE A 205 -6.36 15.90 -1.63
C ILE A 205 -5.81 14.49 -1.91
N SER A 206 -4.95 14.38 -2.93
CA SER A 206 -3.99 13.29 -3.09
C SER A 206 -2.60 13.71 -2.58
N ARG A 207 -2.05 12.97 -1.61
CA ARG A 207 -1.02 13.50 -0.70
C ARG A 207 0.43 13.26 -1.15
N THR A 208 1.31 14.26 -0.99
CA THR A 208 2.77 14.25 -1.30
C THR A 208 3.61 15.18 -0.41
N ILE A 209 4.95 15.25 -0.59
CA ILE A 209 5.85 16.23 0.08
C ILE A 209 5.39 17.69 -0.06
N LYS A 210 4.57 17.99 -1.08
CA LYS A 210 3.97 19.33 -1.22
C LYS A 210 3.00 19.65 -0.09
N ASP A 211 2.60 18.65 0.70
CA ASP A 211 1.82 18.77 1.92
C ASP A 211 2.69 18.97 3.17
N PHE A 212 4.02 19.11 3.03
CA PHE A 212 4.89 19.45 4.16
C PHE A 212 5.15 20.95 4.19
N ASP A 213 4.98 21.53 5.37
CA ASP A 213 5.25 22.94 5.64
C ASP A 213 6.75 23.16 5.72
N ARG A 214 7.41 22.29 6.50
CA ARG A 214 8.84 22.38 6.80
C ARG A 214 9.38 21.06 7.33
N ILE A 215 10.69 20.91 7.22
CA ILE A 215 11.47 19.83 7.81
C ILE A 215 12.39 20.48 8.85
N ILE A 216 12.37 19.97 10.07
CA ILE A 216 13.20 20.44 11.17
C ILE A 216 14.33 19.42 11.37
N PRO A 217 15.60 19.81 11.11
CA PRO A 217 16.73 18.93 11.33
C PRO A 217 16.82 18.50 12.80
N THR A 218 16.97 17.20 13.05
CA THR A 218 17.06 16.63 14.41
C THR A 218 18.49 16.32 14.84
N LYS A 219 19.47 16.80 14.06
CA LYS A 219 20.87 16.69 14.42
C LYS A 219 21.08 17.33 15.81
N ASP A 220 21.65 16.56 16.72
CA ASP A 220 21.90 16.94 18.12
C ASP A 220 20.65 17.04 19.02
N MET A 221 19.46 16.67 18.51
CA MET A 221 18.24 16.55 19.32
C MET A 221 18.10 15.15 19.93
N THR A 222 17.56 15.08 21.14
CA THR A 222 17.14 13.84 21.79
C THR A 222 15.67 13.52 21.48
N VAL A 223 15.21 12.31 21.79
CA VAL A 223 13.78 11.95 21.65
C VAL A 223 12.87 12.91 22.46
N PRO A 224 13.16 13.25 23.73
CA PRO A 224 12.44 14.28 24.47
C PRO A 224 12.39 15.63 23.73
N ASP A 225 13.50 16.13 23.20
CA ASP A 225 13.54 17.41 22.46
C ASP A 225 12.61 17.38 21.24
N CYS A 226 12.58 16.27 20.52
CA CYS A 226 11.70 16.10 19.37
C CYS A 226 10.22 16.04 19.77
N ILE A 227 9.89 15.37 20.89
CA ILE A 227 8.52 15.29 21.41
C ILE A 227 8.03 16.66 21.87
N ALA A 228 8.84 17.40 22.64
CA ALA A 228 8.53 18.77 23.05
C ALA A 228 8.29 19.66 21.82
N LYS A 229 9.15 19.57 20.80
CA LYS A 229 8.97 20.31 19.55
C LYS A 229 7.69 19.95 18.81
N MET A 230 7.31 18.67 18.78
CA MET A 230 6.05 18.22 18.18
C MET A 230 4.83 18.78 18.92
N MET A 231 4.83 18.73 20.25
CA MET A 231 3.76 19.28 21.07
C MET A 231 3.65 20.80 20.88
N GLU A 232 4.77 21.52 20.87
CA GLU A 232 4.83 22.96 20.56
C GLU A 232 4.20 23.28 19.20
N ILE A 233 4.51 22.50 18.15
CA ILE A 233 3.94 22.68 16.81
C ILE A 233 2.45 22.38 16.81
N SER A 234 2.02 21.33 17.51
CA SER A 234 0.62 20.98 17.63
C SER A 234 -0.18 22.08 18.35
N ILE A 235 0.38 22.70 19.38
CA ILE A 235 -0.25 23.78 20.15
C ILE A 235 -0.26 25.09 19.37
N ASN A 236 0.89 25.50 18.83
CA ASN A 236 1.07 26.84 18.26
C ASN A 236 0.61 26.96 16.81
N ASP A 237 0.87 25.92 16.01
CA ASP A 237 0.58 25.95 14.58
C ASP A 237 -0.67 25.14 14.23
N ASN A 238 -1.16 24.31 15.15
CA ASN A 238 -2.22 23.34 14.91
C ASN A 238 -1.90 22.46 13.68
N LYS A 239 -0.65 22.01 13.56
CA LYS A 239 -0.18 21.19 12.43
C LYS A 239 0.24 19.82 12.91
N GLU A 240 -0.04 18.80 12.11
CA GLU A 240 0.50 17.48 12.37
C GLU A 240 2.01 17.49 12.17
N SER A 241 2.74 16.76 13.02
CA SER A 241 4.18 16.55 12.87
C SER A 241 4.59 15.15 13.31
N GLY A 242 5.74 14.67 12.85
CA GLY A 242 6.24 13.35 13.24
C GLY A 242 7.64 13.03 12.75
N PHE A 243 8.26 12.02 13.36
CA PHE A 243 9.61 11.55 13.06
C PHE A 243 9.74 10.03 13.30
N LEU A 244 10.85 9.47 12.85
CA LEU A 244 11.22 8.07 13.04
C LEU A 244 12.39 7.95 14.02
N VAL A 245 12.33 6.92 14.85
CA VAL A 245 13.41 6.51 15.76
C VAL A 245 13.87 5.10 15.39
N LEU A 246 15.14 4.97 15.06
CA LEU A 246 15.79 3.68 14.87
C LEU A 246 16.62 3.33 16.12
N HIS A 247 16.22 2.27 16.80
CA HIS A 247 16.84 1.71 17.99
C HIS A 247 17.88 0.66 17.59
N ASN A 248 19.16 1.03 17.50
CA ASN A 248 20.20 0.03 17.20
C ASN A 248 20.59 -0.74 18.47
N ASN A 249 20.76 -2.06 18.35
CA ASN A 249 21.17 -2.93 19.47
C ASN A 249 22.60 -2.67 20.00
N ASN A 250 23.33 -1.70 19.42
CA ASN A 250 24.71 -1.34 19.77
C ASN A 250 24.83 0.01 20.51
N GLY A 251 23.73 0.54 21.06
CA GLY A 251 23.73 1.69 21.98
C GLY A 251 23.60 3.07 21.32
N GLU A 252 23.35 3.14 20.01
CA GLU A 252 23.13 4.41 19.31
C GLU A 252 21.69 4.48 18.79
N THR A 253 20.99 5.57 19.13
CA THR A 253 19.65 5.85 18.65
C THR A 253 19.75 6.84 17.50
N ILE A 254 19.19 6.49 16.33
CA ILE A 254 19.19 7.38 15.16
C ILE A 254 17.78 7.95 15.00
N ILE A 255 17.68 9.27 14.98
CA ILE A 255 16.42 10.00 14.84
C ILE A 255 16.38 10.62 13.43
N SER A 256 15.27 10.47 12.71
CA SER A 256 15.07 11.17 11.44
C SER A 256 14.78 12.65 11.67
N ASP A 257 14.87 13.46 10.62
CA ASP A 257 14.33 14.83 10.70
C ASP A 257 12.84 14.80 11.05
N LEU A 258 12.41 15.84 11.76
CA LEU A 258 11.01 16.04 12.11
C LEU A 258 10.28 16.66 10.92
N VAL A 259 9.22 16.00 10.48
CA VAL A 259 8.40 16.43 9.33
C VAL A 259 7.16 17.12 9.86
N VAL A 260 6.85 18.32 9.34
CA VAL A 260 5.66 19.10 9.70
C VAL A 260 4.75 19.22 8.50
N GLY A 261 3.48 18.85 8.68
CA GLY A 261 2.44 18.96 7.66
C GLY A 261 2.00 20.40 7.44
N LYS A 262 1.54 20.76 6.24
CA LYS A 262 0.99 22.09 5.92
C LYS A 262 -0.34 22.34 6.59
N THR A 263 -1.11 21.28 6.81
CA THR A 263 -2.47 21.36 7.35
C THR A 263 -2.59 20.50 8.60
N THR A 264 -3.65 20.77 9.36
CA THR A 264 -4.09 20.04 10.56
C THR A 264 -4.33 18.54 10.35
N ASN A 265 -4.36 18.05 9.10
CA ASN A 265 -4.87 16.73 8.71
C ASN A 265 -3.87 16.00 7.80
N SER A 266 -2.60 15.90 8.17
CA SER A 266 -1.52 15.52 7.26
C SER A 266 -1.11 14.03 7.19
N LEU A 267 -1.74 13.00 7.78
CA LEU A 267 -1.34 11.56 7.69
C LEU A 267 0.19 11.31 7.61
N ILE A 268 0.95 11.97 8.50
CA ILE A 268 2.41 11.95 8.49
C ILE A 268 2.92 10.57 8.90
N GLY A 269 2.21 9.84 9.77
CA GLY A 269 2.57 8.48 10.18
C GLY A 269 2.75 7.51 9.02
N VAL A 270 1.79 7.45 8.08
CA VAL A 270 1.87 6.60 6.87
C VAL A 270 2.94 7.10 5.91
N THR A 271 3.11 8.42 5.81
CA THR A 271 4.03 9.03 4.85
C THR A 271 5.50 8.86 5.27
N LEU A 272 5.78 8.89 6.58
CA LEU A 272 7.11 8.61 7.14
C LEU A 272 7.56 7.17 6.83
N LEU A 273 6.65 6.20 6.90
CA LEU A 273 6.92 4.81 6.54
C LEU A 273 7.30 4.63 5.07
N GLU A 274 6.61 5.36 4.20
CA GLU A 274 6.79 5.24 2.75
C GLU A 274 8.05 5.98 2.24
N ILE A 275 8.35 7.16 2.82
CA ILE A 275 9.44 8.04 2.35
C ILE A 275 10.78 7.65 2.98
N TYR A 276 10.86 7.44 4.30
CA TYR A 276 12.14 7.35 5.00
C TYR A 276 12.61 5.93 5.27
N VAL A 277 11.70 4.97 5.41
CA VAL A 277 12.06 3.59 5.83
C VAL A 277 12.35 2.69 4.64
N GLY A 278 11.70 2.92 3.50
CA GLY A 278 11.99 2.16 2.28
C GLY A 278 11.82 0.65 2.45
N PHE A 279 10.79 0.21 3.19
CA PHE A 279 10.55 -1.21 3.45
C PHE A 279 10.62 -2.06 2.16
N ARG A 280 11.48 -3.08 2.19
CA ARG A 280 11.59 -4.13 1.16
C ARG A 280 11.26 -5.48 1.81
N GLN A 281 10.57 -6.35 1.09
CA GLN A 281 10.29 -7.70 1.58
C GLN A 281 11.58 -8.51 1.72
N ASN A 282 11.82 -9.08 2.90
CA ASN A 282 12.90 -10.03 3.10
C ASN A 282 12.38 -11.44 2.75
N ARG A 283 12.91 -12.03 1.67
CA ARG A 283 12.48 -13.33 1.12
C ARG A 283 12.75 -14.54 2.03
N SER A 284 13.41 -14.38 3.19
CA SER A 284 13.86 -15.50 4.04
C SER A 284 13.05 -15.74 5.32
N LEU A 285 12.23 -14.78 5.77
CA LEU A 285 11.46 -14.88 7.01
C LEU A 285 10.07 -14.27 6.79
N TYR A 286 9.06 -15.13 6.67
CA TYR A 286 7.68 -14.82 6.28
C TYR A 286 6.86 -13.99 7.29
N ARG A 287 7.48 -13.11 8.09
CA ARG A 287 6.75 -12.30 9.10
C ARG A 287 7.12 -10.83 9.26
N ALA A 288 8.04 -10.25 8.49
CA ALA A 288 8.25 -8.80 8.59
C ALA A 288 8.78 -8.20 7.29
N TYR A 289 8.22 -7.05 6.91
CA TYR A 289 9.01 -6.10 6.13
C TYR A 289 10.22 -5.73 6.98
N LYS A 290 11.45 -6.09 6.57
CA LYS A 290 12.65 -5.76 7.34
C LYS A 290 13.32 -4.56 6.68
N HIS A 291 13.51 -3.47 7.41
CA HIS A 291 14.37 -2.39 6.95
C HIS A 291 15.83 -2.87 6.90
N VAL A 292 16.64 -2.30 6.00
CA VAL A 292 18.03 -2.74 5.74
C VAL A 292 18.96 -2.42 6.92
N LYS A 293 18.55 -1.56 7.85
CA LYS A 293 19.34 -1.19 9.03
C LYS A 293 19.13 -2.18 10.17
N ASP A 294 20.18 -2.54 10.90
CA ASP A 294 20.07 -3.37 12.09
C ASP A 294 19.50 -2.55 13.25
N GLY A 295 18.33 -2.93 13.77
CA GLY A 295 17.68 -2.22 14.87
C GLY A 295 16.17 -2.49 14.95
N LYS A 296 15.51 -1.87 15.93
CA LYS A 296 14.04 -1.81 16.03
C LYS A 296 13.59 -0.42 15.58
N LEU A 297 12.56 -0.32 14.73
CA LEU A 297 12.04 0.96 14.28
C LEU A 297 10.81 1.38 15.10
N GLU A 298 10.73 2.67 15.38
CA GLU A 298 9.58 3.33 15.99
C GLU A 298 9.18 4.56 15.15
N ILE A 299 7.88 4.77 14.97
CA ILE A 299 7.29 5.99 14.46
C ILE A 299 6.64 6.73 15.62
N ILE A 300 6.88 8.04 15.70
CA ILE A 300 6.20 8.93 16.62
C ILE A 300 5.58 10.06 15.80
N HIS A 301 4.26 10.24 15.86
CA HIS A 301 3.58 11.36 15.21
C HIS A 301 2.49 11.94 16.12
N SER A 302 2.08 13.18 15.83
CA SER A 302 1.05 13.86 16.62
C SER A 302 -0.36 13.39 16.23
N TYR A 303 -1.28 13.44 17.18
CA TYR A 303 -2.71 13.19 16.98
C TYR A 303 -3.36 14.26 16.12
N THR A 304 -4.30 13.88 15.24
CA THR A 304 -5.12 14.84 14.48
C THR A 304 -6.60 14.49 14.62
N PRO A 305 -7.37 15.23 15.44
CA PRO A 305 -8.76 14.87 15.78
C PRO A 305 -9.64 14.69 14.55
N THR A 306 -9.53 15.58 13.56
CA THR A 306 -10.47 15.63 12.44
C THR A 306 -10.45 14.40 11.53
N LEU A 307 -9.31 13.74 11.28
CA LEU A 307 -9.28 12.58 10.36
C LEU A 307 -9.75 11.28 11.01
N GLN A 308 -9.41 11.07 12.28
CA GLN A 308 -9.78 9.88 13.04
C GLN A 308 -11.25 9.92 13.45
N GLU A 309 -11.75 11.09 13.82
CA GLU A 309 -13.18 11.31 14.05
C GLU A 309 -13.99 11.16 12.75
N ILE A 310 -13.50 11.66 11.62
CA ILE A 310 -14.15 11.46 10.31
C ILE A 310 -14.12 9.97 9.90
N GLU A 311 -13.04 9.21 10.16
CA GLU A 311 -12.97 7.77 9.87
C GLU A 311 -13.99 6.95 10.69
N VAL A 312 -14.13 7.28 11.98
CA VAL A 312 -15.11 6.65 12.87
C VAL A 312 -16.54 7.03 12.47
N LEU A 313 -16.80 8.31 12.15
CA LEU A 313 -18.12 8.81 11.74
C LEU A 313 -18.52 8.39 10.32
N ALA A 314 -17.56 8.13 9.42
CA ALA A 314 -17.82 7.67 8.06
C ALA A 314 -18.00 6.16 7.93
N ASN A 315 -17.77 5.39 9.01
CA ASN A 315 -17.99 3.94 9.03
C ASN A 315 -19.46 3.63 9.43
N PRO A 316 -20.32 3.19 8.49
CA PRO A 316 -21.74 2.95 8.78
C PRO A 316 -21.99 1.77 9.74
N TRP A 317 -20.94 1.03 10.12
CA TRP A 317 -21.02 -0.12 11.03
C TRP A 317 -20.56 0.21 12.47
N ILE A 318 -20.02 1.40 12.71
CA ILE A 318 -19.66 1.86 14.06
C ILE A 318 -20.81 2.74 14.58
N PRO A 319 -21.55 2.31 15.61
CA PRO A 319 -22.60 3.16 16.19
C PRO A 319 -21.97 4.42 16.79
N PRO A 320 -22.61 5.59 16.67
CA PRO A 320 -22.16 6.79 17.35
C PRO A 320 -22.04 6.49 18.86
N SER A 321 -20.86 6.70 19.41
CA SER A 321 -20.52 6.45 20.81
C SER A 321 -20.21 7.78 21.49
N ASP A 322 -20.63 7.91 22.75
CA ASP A 322 -20.23 9.02 23.63
C ASP A 322 -18.81 8.81 24.21
N GLU A 323 -18.19 7.65 23.93
CA GLU A 323 -16.81 7.36 24.33
C GLU A 323 -15.82 8.15 23.46
N PRO A 324 -14.77 8.74 24.05
CA PRO A 324 -13.78 9.51 23.30
C PRO A 324 -13.10 8.63 22.26
N THR A 325 -12.96 9.16 21.04
CA THR A 325 -12.30 8.52 19.91
C THR A 325 -10.92 8.02 20.31
N GLU A 326 -10.58 6.77 19.99
CA GLU A 326 -9.25 6.24 20.25
C GLU A 326 -8.17 7.08 19.55
N ILE A 327 -7.08 7.36 20.27
CA ILE A 327 -5.99 8.25 19.81
C ILE A 327 -5.22 7.61 18.65
N MET A 328 -5.02 6.29 18.71
CA MET A 328 -4.47 5.51 17.62
C MET A 328 -5.58 5.12 16.65
N SER A 329 -5.34 5.34 15.35
CA SER A 329 -6.27 4.91 14.31
C SER A 329 -6.16 3.41 14.04
N SER A 330 -7.19 2.86 13.36
CA SER A 330 -7.15 1.49 12.83
C SER A 330 -5.95 1.25 11.89
N ALA A 331 -5.52 2.31 11.18
CA ALA A 331 -4.38 2.29 10.29
C ALA A 331 -3.03 2.21 11.06
N ASP A 332 -2.93 2.87 12.21
CA ASP A 332 -1.72 2.86 13.05
C ASP A 332 -1.50 1.48 13.67
N VAL A 333 -2.57 0.87 14.19
CA VAL A 333 -2.56 -0.50 14.72
C VAL A 333 -2.17 -1.49 13.61
N SER A 334 -2.80 -1.39 12.44
CA SER A 334 -2.51 -2.25 11.30
C SER A 334 -1.07 -2.06 10.80
N ALA A 335 -0.53 -0.84 10.83
CA ALA A 335 0.84 -0.56 10.43
C ALA A 335 1.86 -1.15 11.41
N ALA A 336 1.63 -1.00 12.72
CA ALA A 336 2.48 -1.58 13.76
C ALA A 336 2.60 -3.10 13.60
N GLU A 337 1.47 -3.79 13.45
CA GLU A 337 1.43 -5.24 13.26
C GLU A 337 2.07 -5.68 11.94
N ARG A 338 1.76 -4.98 10.84
CA ARG A 338 2.21 -5.37 9.49
C ARG A 338 3.69 -5.16 9.26
N PHE A 339 4.26 -4.11 9.83
CA PHE A 339 5.66 -3.72 9.61
C PHE A 339 6.59 -4.18 10.74
N ASP A 340 6.05 -4.79 11.80
CA ASP A 340 6.79 -5.18 13.01
C ASP A 340 7.57 -3.99 13.61
N ILE A 341 6.87 -2.88 13.76
CA ILE A 341 7.40 -1.62 14.27
C ILE A 341 6.58 -1.13 15.45
N ILE A 342 7.14 -0.21 16.22
CA ILE A 342 6.33 0.54 17.18
C ILE A 342 5.75 1.75 16.46
N VAL A 343 4.43 1.93 16.56
CA VAL A 343 3.75 3.19 16.24
C VAL A 343 3.24 3.79 17.54
N SER A 344 3.53 5.08 17.75
CA SER A 344 3.12 5.87 18.91
C SER A 344 2.51 7.19 18.44
N VAL A 345 1.42 7.59 19.07
CA VAL A 345 0.67 8.81 18.77
C VAL A 345 0.61 9.69 20.02
N ILE A 346 0.89 10.99 19.86
CA ILE A 346 0.97 11.95 20.96
C ILE A 346 -0.01 13.10 20.72
N GLU A 347 -0.90 13.37 21.66
CA GLU A 347 -1.80 14.53 21.65
C GLU A 347 -1.08 15.83 22.04
N ALA A 348 -1.70 16.97 21.74
CA ALA A 348 -1.16 18.29 22.09
C ALA A 348 -0.99 18.49 23.60
N ASP A 349 -1.81 17.82 24.41
CA ASP A 349 -1.80 17.85 25.87
C ASP A 349 -0.87 16.79 26.49
N GLY A 350 -0.04 16.13 25.67
CA GLY A 350 0.92 15.12 26.14
C GLY A 350 0.32 13.73 26.36
N LYS A 351 -0.96 13.51 26.08
CA LYS A 351 -1.55 12.16 26.16
C LYS A 351 -1.01 11.26 25.05
N VAL A 352 -0.61 10.03 25.40
CA VAL A 352 0.04 9.09 24.48
C VAL A 352 -0.71 7.78 24.34
N GLU A 353 -0.75 7.26 23.12
CA GLU A 353 -1.08 5.87 22.85
C GLU A 353 0.01 5.20 22.00
N SER A 354 0.26 3.91 22.24
CA SER A 354 1.28 3.16 21.50
C SER A 354 0.91 1.71 21.32
N SER A 355 1.23 1.17 20.15
CA SER A 355 1.18 -0.26 19.84
C SER A 355 1.99 -1.14 20.81
N SER A 356 2.92 -0.56 21.57
CA SER A 356 3.70 -1.25 22.60
C SER A 356 3.40 -0.70 23.99
N LYS A 357 2.79 -1.51 24.86
CA LYS A 357 2.48 -1.14 26.26
C LYS A 357 3.71 -0.65 27.04
N LYS A 358 4.86 -1.29 26.83
CA LYS A 358 6.12 -0.86 27.47
C LYS A 358 6.54 0.51 26.96
N ARG A 359 6.41 0.74 25.65
CA ARG A 359 6.85 1.99 25.04
C ARG A 359 5.91 3.15 25.41
N LYS A 360 4.61 2.89 25.53
CA LYS A 360 3.65 3.83 26.09
C LYS A 360 4.11 4.36 27.45
N GLN A 361 4.43 3.48 28.40
CA GLN A 361 4.90 3.88 29.74
C GLN A 361 6.21 4.67 29.70
N GLU A 362 7.13 4.32 28.80
CA GLU A 362 8.38 5.07 28.62
C GLU A 362 8.12 6.48 28.08
N LEU A 363 7.19 6.64 27.12
CA LEU A 363 6.82 7.94 26.56
C LEU A 363 6.04 8.80 27.57
N GLU A 364 5.14 8.21 28.35
CA GLU A 364 4.42 8.89 29.43
C GLU A 364 5.41 9.48 30.46
N ALA A 365 6.46 8.74 30.83
CA ALA A 365 7.50 9.25 31.72
C ALA A 365 8.32 10.39 31.09
N ILE A 366 8.70 10.26 29.82
CA ILE A 366 9.42 11.32 29.09
C ILE A 366 8.61 12.62 29.05
N ILE A 367 7.31 12.53 28.82
CA ILE A 367 6.43 13.70 28.73
C ILE A 367 6.25 14.35 30.10
N ALA A 368 6.05 13.56 31.15
CA ALA A 368 5.99 14.08 32.52
C ALA A 368 7.26 14.86 32.91
N ASP A 369 8.44 14.34 32.54
CA ASP A 369 9.72 15.01 32.78
C ASP A 369 9.87 16.33 31.98
N ILE A 370 9.24 16.43 30.79
CA ILE A 370 9.23 17.67 29.98
C ILE A 370 8.35 18.74 30.66
N GLU A 371 7.16 18.36 31.13
CA GLU A 371 6.23 19.28 31.81
C GLU A 371 6.83 19.83 33.11
N GLU A 372 7.56 19.02 33.89
CA GLU A 372 8.25 19.48 35.11
C GLU A 372 9.36 20.52 34.83
N ILE A 373 9.91 20.58 33.61
CA ILE A 373 10.96 21.54 33.23
C ILE A 373 10.36 22.88 32.78
N GLU A 374 9.14 22.89 32.23
CA GLU A 374 8.45 24.12 31.82
C GLU A 374 7.79 24.88 32.98
N ASP A 375 7.52 24.20 34.10
CA ASP A 375 6.92 24.77 35.32
C ASP A 375 7.94 25.34 36.35
N VAL A 376 9.24 25.38 36.01
CA VAL A 376 10.34 25.96 36.82
C VAL A 376 10.93 27.19 36.15
#